data_AF-A0AA36JCF9-F1
#
_entry.id   AF-A0AA36JCF9-F1
#
_cell.length_a   1.000
_cell.length_b   1.000
_cell.length_c   1.000
_cell.angle_alpha   90.00
_cell.angle_beta   90.00
_cell.angle_gamma   90.00
#
_symmetry.space_group_name_H-M   'P 1'
#
loop_
_entity.id
_entity.type
_entity.pdbx_description
1 polymer ?
#
loop_
_entity_poly.entity_id
_entity_poly.type
_entity_poly.pdbx_seq_one_letter_code
_entity_poly.pdbx_strand_id
1 'polypeptide(L)'
;MALNMAALGGAGAGGASATQMPIDASKFPLPLPDWLAGNPLFTAGFGLGVMGAAMSVLTRSAALAEVAFRRQMLMSLEIPSKDYAYQWVMQWMVANRIHGSRHLGVETTYSKDAAGRQTAAFDFIPSTGRHWVRWRGNFILVERARETKTVDMSTGAPWETLTLTALSLRPHVFQDILAEAKQAALAREEGMTIIYQCYGHEWRPFGTPKRIRPFDSVVLDSGVSEQVFDDIQDFLRSHQWYLERGIPYRRGYLLHGPPGCGKTSFVSALAGRLGYNICVLNLGDPSMTDDRLAHMLAVVPPRCIVLLEDVDFAVSQQTPADPSGPYAGVTRASFSGLLNALDGVISTEERVVCMTTNHYHALPRALVRPGRVDLTVYVGLASKSQLKQMYLRFFPGEEDLSETFAAVCEDEGLSMAELQGYFMFFKNKPQEAVANIQAWLDERRKVHQESN
;
A
#
# COMPACT_ATOMS: atom_id res chain seq x y z
N MET A 1 22.82 -31.83 52.74
CA MET A 1 24.02 -31.33 53.45
C MET A 1 23.51 -30.38 54.51
N ALA A 2 23.40 -30.90 55.73
CA ALA A 2 22.74 -30.27 56.87
C ALA A 2 23.74 -29.48 57.73
N LEU A 3 23.17 -28.74 58.70
CA LEU A 3 23.76 -28.17 59.92
C LEU A 3 24.24 -26.70 59.80
N ASN A 4 23.92 -25.78 60.72
CA ASN A 4 23.13 -25.88 61.94
C ASN A 4 22.70 -24.48 62.41
N MET A 5 21.49 -24.40 62.97
CA MET A 5 21.01 -23.32 63.82
C MET A 5 20.85 -23.91 65.22
N ALA A 6 21.61 -23.41 66.20
CA ALA A 6 21.42 -23.57 67.65
C ALA A 6 22.50 -22.72 68.35
N ALA A 7 22.33 -22.10 69.51
CA ALA A 7 21.19 -21.65 70.29
C ALA A 7 21.78 -20.74 71.38
N LEU A 8 21.03 -19.68 71.69
CA LEU A 8 20.94 -18.89 72.93
C LEU A 8 21.83 -19.23 74.15
N GLY A 9 22.37 -18.16 74.75
CA GLY A 9 22.31 -17.99 76.22
C GLY A 9 23.53 -17.31 76.86
N GLY A 10 23.32 -16.16 77.51
CA GLY A 10 24.22 -15.68 78.58
C GLY A 10 24.43 -14.17 78.63
N ALA A 11 23.77 -13.52 79.59
CA ALA A 11 23.81 -12.09 79.89
C ALA A 11 25.20 -11.58 80.36
N GLY A 12 25.44 -10.29 80.17
CA GLY A 12 26.57 -9.58 80.76
C GLY A 12 26.59 -8.10 80.39
N ALA A 13 25.83 -7.28 81.12
CA ALA A 13 25.98 -5.84 81.09
C ALA A 13 27.39 -5.46 81.57
N GLY A 14 28.16 -4.79 80.73
CA GLY A 14 29.47 -4.25 81.07
C GLY A 14 29.76 -3.07 80.16
N GLY A 15 29.56 -1.85 80.69
CA GLY A 15 29.94 -0.63 80.01
C GLY A 15 31.46 -0.62 79.75
N ALA A 16 31.85 -0.33 78.52
CA ALA A 16 33.22 0.00 78.19
C ALA A 16 33.23 1.18 77.22
N SER A 17 33.90 2.23 77.68
CA SER A 17 34.12 3.54 77.08
C SER A 17 34.53 3.47 75.60
N ALA A 18 33.95 4.35 74.78
CA ALA A 18 34.34 4.58 73.40
C ALA A 18 35.81 5.04 73.33
N THR A 19 36.68 4.17 72.85
CA THR A 19 38.07 4.53 72.54
C THR A 19 38.08 5.20 71.17
N GLN A 20 38.22 6.53 71.14
CA GLN A 20 38.47 7.29 69.92
C GLN A 20 39.77 6.83 69.26
N MET A 21 39.69 6.28 68.05
CA MET A 21 40.87 6.14 67.18
C MET A 21 41.23 7.53 66.63
N PRO A 22 42.49 7.98 66.73
CA PRO A 22 42.91 9.23 66.11
C PRO A 22 42.99 9.02 64.59
N ILE A 23 42.29 9.87 63.84
CA ILE A 23 42.40 9.92 62.38
C ILE A 23 43.70 10.66 62.05
N ASP A 24 44.62 9.96 61.39
CA ASP A 24 45.90 10.50 60.95
C ASP A 24 45.71 11.46 59.75
N ALA A 25 45.85 12.75 60.01
CA ALA A 25 45.63 13.84 59.04
C ALA A 25 46.69 13.89 57.92
N SER A 26 47.77 13.11 58.02
CA SER A 26 48.85 13.05 57.01
C SER A 26 48.48 12.30 55.73
N LYS A 27 47.33 11.60 55.70
CA LYS A 27 46.84 10.83 54.54
C LYS A 27 45.89 11.59 53.61
N PHE A 28 45.63 12.88 53.88
CA PHE A 28 44.82 13.72 53.00
C PHE A 28 45.68 14.38 51.90
N PRO A 29 45.24 14.39 50.63
CA PRO A 29 46.05 14.84 49.49
C PRO A 29 46.27 16.37 49.41
N LEU A 30 45.70 17.17 50.32
CA LEU A 30 45.92 18.61 50.43
C LEU A 30 46.02 19.01 51.92
N PRO A 31 46.98 19.89 52.31
CA PRO A 31 47.15 20.27 53.71
C PRO A 31 45.95 21.09 54.19
N LEU A 32 45.28 20.59 55.22
CA LEU A 32 44.24 21.31 55.94
C LEU A 32 44.87 22.39 56.82
N PRO A 33 44.31 23.61 56.91
CA PRO A 33 44.75 24.60 57.89
C PRO A 33 44.67 24.04 59.33
N ASP A 34 45.67 24.31 60.17
CA ASP A 34 45.80 23.74 61.53
C ASP A 34 44.57 23.98 62.43
N TRP A 35 43.83 25.07 62.19
CA TRP A 35 42.60 25.40 62.92
C TRP A 35 41.41 24.50 62.57
N LEU A 36 41.45 23.78 61.44
CA LEU A 36 40.43 22.83 61.00
C LEU A 36 40.71 21.41 61.52
N ALA A 37 41.99 21.04 61.65
CA ALA A 37 42.43 19.71 62.09
C ALA A 37 42.26 19.49 63.61
N GLY A 38 42.28 20.57 64.41
CA GLY A 38 42.19 20.51 65.88
C GLY A 38 40.79 20.36 66.48
N ASN A 39 39.71 20.39 65.68
CA ASN A 39 38.34 20.33 66.18
C ASN A 39 37.57 19.08 65.66
N PRO A 40 37.27 18.09 66.51
CA PRO A 40 36.59 16.84 66.15
C PRO A 40 35.21 17.05 65.49
N LEU A 41 34.53 18.18 65.76
CA LEU A 41 33.23 18.51 65.17
C LEU A 41 33.37 19.03 63.73
N PHE A 42 34.45 19.73 63.39
CA PHE A 42 34.68 20.30 62.05
C PHE A 42 35.33 19.32 61.08
N THR A 43 36.13 18.38 61.57
CA THR A 43 36.74 17.30 60.75
C THR A 43 35.68 16.40 60.13
N ALA A 44 34.59 16.10 60.85
CA ALA A 44 33.44 15.38 60.30
C ALA A 44 32.72 16.16 59.19
N GLY A 45 32.55 17.48 59.35
CA GLY A 45 31.95 18.36 58.33
C GLY A 45 32.80 18.48 57.06
N PHE A 46 34.12 18.57 57.21
CA PHE A 46 35.04 18.58 56.06
C PHE A 46 35.05 17.22 55.33
N GLY A 47 35.05 16.11 56.08
CA GLY A 47 34.93 14.76 55.51
C GLY A 47 33.65 14.57 54.68
N LEU A 48 32.52 15.07 55.17
CA LEU A 48 31.26 15.11 54.41
C LEU A 48 31.35 16.00 53.17
N GLY A 49 32.01 17.16 53.26
CA GLY A 49 32.24 18.05 52.13
C GLY A 49 33.07 17.40 51.01
N VAL A 50 34.18 16.74 51.37
CA VAL A 50 35.03 16.00 50.42
C VAL A 50 34.26 14.83 49.80
N MET A 51 33.51 14.07 50.60
CA MET A 51 32.69 12.96 50.12
C MET A 51 31.59 13.46 49.16
N GLY A 52 30.96 14.59 49.47
CA GLY A 52 29.99 15.25 48.59
C GLY A 52 30.59 15.71 47.27
N ALA A 53 31.79 16.31 47.30
CA ALA A 53 32.51 16.71 46.10
C ALA A 53 32.90 15.49 45.24
N ALA A 54 33.41 14.42 45.86
CA ALA A 54 33.75 13.17 45.18
C ALA A 54 32.51 12.52 44.54
N MET A 55 31.39 12.45 45.26
CA MET A 55 30.13 11.92 44.75
C MET A 55 29.60 12.77 43.58
N SER A 56 29.75 14.09 43.63
CA SER A 56 29.37 14.99 42.53
C SER A 56 30.23 14.80 41.28
N VAL A 57 31.53 14.60 41.44
CA VAL A 57 32.43 14.28 40.31
C VAL A 57 32.07 12.93 39.70
N LEU A 58 31.78 11.91 40.53
CA LEU A 58 31.37 10.59 40.07
C LEU A 58 30.07 10.65 39.27
N THR A 59 29.03 11.31 39.78
CA THR A 59 27.74 11.43 39.06
C THR A 59 27.90 12.19 37.74
N ARG A 60 28.73 13.24 37.71
CA ARG A 60 29.02 13.99 36.48
C ARG A 60 29.82 13.17 35.48
N SER A 61 30.81 12.41 35.94
CA SER A 61 31.61 11.53 35.08
C SER A 61 30.77 10.40 34.50
N ALA A 62 29.85 9.83 35.29
CA ALA A 62 28.90 8.82 34.83
C ALA A 62 27.96 9.37 33.76
N ALA A 63 27.44 10.59 33.93
CA ALA A 63 26.62 11.25 32.92
C ALA A 63 27.39 11.50 31.61
N LEU A 64 28.66 11.95 31.70
CA LEU A 64 29.51 12.13 30.52
C LEU A 64 29.82 10.80 29.82
N ALA A 65 30.09 9.75 30.60
CA ALA A 65 30.33 8.40 30.07
C ALA A 65 29.08 7.84 29.38
N GLU A 66 27.89 8.05 29.95
CA GLU A 66 26.63 7.66 29.32
C GLU A 66 26.43 8.38 27.97
N VAL A 67 26.67 9.69 27.93
CA VAL A 67 26.57 10.47 26.68
C VAL A 67 27.59 10.00 25.64
N ALA A 68 28.83 9.75 26.04
CA ALA A 68 29.87 9.24 25.15
C ALA A 68 29.51 7.84 24.62
N PHE A 69 29.02 6.95 25.47
CA PHE A 69 28.55 5.62 25.09
C PHE A 69 27.40 5.71 24.09
N ARG A 70 26.38 6.54 24.35
CA ARG A 70 25.26 6.75 23.42
C ARG A 70 25.70 7.30 22.06
N ARG A 71 26.72 8.15 22.03
CA ARG A 71 27.21 8.79 20.80
C ARG A 71 28.16 7.91 19.97
N GLN A 72 28.96 7.07 20.61
CA GLN A 72 30.00 6.30 19.94
C GLN A 72 29.64 4.83 19.71
N MET A 73 28.82 4.24 20.59
CA MET A 73 28.54 2.79 20.56
C MET A 73 27.16 2.47 20.01
N LEU A 74 26.26 3.45 19.90
CA LEU A 74 24.91 3.27 19.39
C LEU A 74 24.75 3.97 18.04
N MET A 75 23.97 3.33 17.18
CA MET A 75 23.46 3.91 15.95
C MET A 75 21.94 3.94 16.01
N SER A 76 21.34 4.98 15.45
CA SER A 76 19.90 5.17 15.41
C SER A 76 19.44 5.42 13.97
N LEU A 77 18.34 4.79 13.58
CA LEU A 77 17.63 5.02 12.32
C LEU A 77 16.25 5.59 12.64
N GLU A 78 15.92 6.74 12.08
CA GLU A 78 14.61 7.38 12.20
C GLU A 78 13.79 7.16 10.94
N ILE A 79 12.55 6.71 11.10
CA ILE A 79 11.59 6.47 10.02
C ILE A 79 10.33 7.28 10.34
N PRO A 80 10.04 8.36 9.59
CA PRO A 80 8.84 9.16 9.80
C PRO A 80 7.59 8.41 9.30
N SER A 81 6.42 8.70 9.87
CA SER A 81 5.14 8.06 9.50
C SER A 81 4.72 8.30 8.05
N LYS A 82 5.28 9.33 7.39
CA LYS A 82 5.06 9.62 5.96
C LYS A 82 5.78 8.64 5.04
N ASP A 83 6.84 7.98 5.50
CA ASP A 83 7.63 7.05 4.69
C ASP A 83 6.93 5.68 4.60
N TYR A 84 6.94 5.05 3.42
CA TYR A 84 6.39 3.70 3.21
C TYR A 84 7.03 2.65 4.13
N ALA A 85 8.32 2.81 4.44
CA ALA A 85 9.04 1.90 5.32
C ALA A 85 8.44 1.84 6.74
N TYR A 86 7.74 2.88 7.19
CA TYR A 86 7.11 2.91 8.51
C TYR A 86 6.13 1.74 8.69
N GLN A 87 5.21 1.58 7.73
CA GLN A 87 4.20 0.52 7.77
C GLN A 87 4.83 -0.87 7.62
N TRP A 88 5.81 -1.01 6.72
CA TRP A 88 6.51 -2.28 6.52
C TRP A 88 7.22 -2.74 7.79
N VAL A 89 7.97 -1.84 8.44
CA VAL A 89 8.69 -2.16 9.68
C VAL A 89 7.71 -2.46 10.82
N MET A 90 6.62 -1.70 10.95
CA MET A 90 5.58 -1.97 11.97
C MET A 90 4.98 -3.37 11.81
N GLN A 91 4.61 -3.76 10.59
CA GLN A 91 4.08 -5.11 10.32
C GLN A 91 5.14 -6.19 10.51
N TRP A 92 6.37 -5.93 10.10
CA TRP A 92 7.50 -6.83 10.31
C TRP A 92 7.77 -7.07 11.79
N MET A 93 7.63 -6.04 12.64
CA MET A 93 7.77 -6.17 14.10
C MET A 93 6.68 -7.07 14.70
N VAL A 94 5.43 -6.96 14.22
CA VAL A 94 4.34 -7.85 14.64
C VAL A 94 4.62 -9.30 14.23
N ALA A 95 5.03 -9.51 12.98
CA ALA A 95 5.33 -10.83 12.45
C ALA A 95 6.52 -11.51 13.16
N ASN A 96 7.58 -10.75 13.44
CA ASN A 96 8.78 -11.24 14.13
C ASN A 96 8.65 -11.26 15.66
N ARG A 97 7.41 -11.13 16.17
CA ARG A 97 7.01 -11.22 17.58
C ARG A 97 7.94 -10.43 18.50
N ILE A 98 7.58 -9.19 18.81
CA ILE A 98 8.24 -8.39 19.84
C ILE A 98 8.24 -9.15 21.17
N HIS A 99 9.31 -9.87 21.47
CA HIS A 99 9.48 -10.55 22.75
C HIS A 99 9.69 -9.49 23.83
N GLY A 100 8.59 -9.02 24.44
CA GLY A 100 8.63 -8.14 25.60
C GLY A 100 8.04 -6.74 25.44
N SER A 101 7.31 -6.43 24.36
CA SER A 101 6.50 -5.20 24.36
C SER A 101 5.43 -5.32 25.45
N ARG A 102 5.48 -4.40 26.42
CA ARG A 102 4.49 -4.32 27.52
C ARG A 102 3.32 -3.39 27.17
N HIS A 103 3.42 -2.69 26.05
CA HIS A 103 2.43 -1.70 25.64
C HIS A 103 2.01 -1.96 24.20
N LEU A 104 0.76 -2.40 24.04
CA LEU A 104 0.18 -2.77 22.76
C LEU A 104 -0.85 -1.70 22.35
N GLY A 105 -0.79 -1.29 21.10
CA GLY A 105 -1.88 -0.64 20.39
C GLY A 105 -2.70 -1.67 19.62
N VAL A 106 -3.92 -1.30 19.27
CA VAL A 106 -4.81 -2.12 18.43
C VAL A 106 -5.05 -1.37 17.14
N GLU A 107 -4.85 -2.06 16.03
CA GLU A 107 -5.32 -1.64 14.72
C GLU A 107 -6.52 -2.51 14.34
N THR A 108 -7.66 -1.87 14.13
CA THR A 108 -8.92 -2.57 13.86
C THR A 108 -9.27 -2.44 12.39
N THR A 109 -9.26 -3.56 11.67
CA THR A 109 -9.88 -3.65 10.34
C THR A 109 -11.36 -3.99 10.53
N TYR A 110 -12.21 -2.96 10.45
CA TYR A 110 -13.66 -3.11 10.58
C TYR A 110 -14.32 -3.03 9.21
N SER A 111 -15.05 -4.06 8.84
CA SER A 111 -15.96 -4.02 7.69
C SER A 111 -17.37 -4.38 8.13
N LYS A 112 -18.32 -3.53 7.75
CA LYS A 112 -19.74 -3.76 7.93
C LYS A 112 -20.34 -4.04 6.56
N ASP A 113 -20.93 -5.22 6.38
CA ASP A 113 -21.64 -5.52 5.16
C ASP A 113 -23.03 -4.82 5.16
N ALA A 114 -23.64 -4.72 3.97
CA ALA A 114 -24.95 -4.11 3.81
C ALA A 114 -26.06 -4.86 4.56
N ALA A 115 -25.83 -6.13 4.92
CA ALA A 115 -26.74 -6.94 5.74
C ALA A 115 -26.58 -6.67 7.26
N GLY A 116 -25.71 -5.74 7.64
CA GLY A 116 -25.45 -5.37 9.03
C GLY A 116 -24.54 -6.33 9.77
N ARG A 117 -23.98 -7.34 9.10
CA ARG A 117 -22.96 -8.25 9.61
C ARG A 117 -21.66 -7.47 9.75
N GLN A 118 -21.05 -7.59 10.92
CA GLN A 118 -19.87 -6.84 11.30
C GLN A 118 -18.72 -7.82 11.43
N THR A 119 -17.67 -7.62 10.64
CA THR A 119 -16.43 -8.36 10.78
C THR A 119 -15.35 -7.38 11.21
N ALA A 120 -14.76 -7.64 12.36
CA ALA A 120 -13.63 -6.90 12.89
C ALA A 120 -12.44 -7.85 13.04
N ALA A 121 -11.33 -7.49 12.41
CA ALA A 121 -10.03 -8.10 12.69
C ALA A 121 -9.21 -7.12 13.54
N PHE A 122 -8.51 -7.64 14.54
CA PHE A 122 -7.72 -6.85 15.48
C PHE A 122 -6.26 -7.28 15.36
N ASP A 123 -5.42 -6.38 14.86
CA ASP A 123 -3.98 -6.55 14.82
C ASP A 123 -3.34 -5.81 15.99
N PHE A 124 -2.50 -6.53 16.76
CA PHE A 124 -1.78 -5.95 17.88
C PHE A 124 -0.45 -5.39 17.40
N ILE A 125 -0.31 -4.07 17.50
CA ILE A 125 0.91 -3.34 17.13
C ILE A 125 1.60 -2.78 18.39
N PRO A 126 2.91 -2.53 18.40
CA PRO A 126 3.55 -1.81 19.50
C PRO A 126 2.95 -0.40 19.66
N SER A 127 2.55 -0.04 20.87
CA SER A 127 2.02 1.31 21.16
C SER A 127 3.13 2.37 21.09
N THR A 128 2.78 3.64 21.26
CA THR A 128 3.77 4.69 21.52
C THR A 128 4.61 4.35 22.76
N GLY A 129 5.91 4.64 22.71
CA GLY A 129 6.86 4.33 23.78
C GLY A 129 8.06 3.50 23.30
N ARG A 130 8.80 2.94 24.26
CA ARG A 130 10.03 2.18 24.03
C ARG A 130 9.80 0.68 24.14
N HIS A 131 10.33 -0.06 23.18
CA HIS A 131 10.18 -1.50 23.04
C HIS A 131 11.53 -2.13 22.72
N TRP A 132 11.79 -3.34 23.22
CA TRP A 132 12.98 -4.10 22.85
C TRP A 132 12.60 -5.21 21.88
N VAL A 133 13.35 -5.30 20.78
CA VAL A 133 13.24 -6.36 19.78
C VAL A 133 14.56 -7.11 19.73
N ARG A 134 14.49 -8.44 19.77
CA ARG A 134 15.65 -9.31 19.55
C ARG A 134 15.58 -9.87 18.13
N TRP A 135 16.54 -9.52 17.29
CA TRP A 135 16.59 -9.99 15.90
C TRP A 135 18.00 -10.45 15.53
N ARG A 136 18.11 -11.70 15.04
CA ARG A 136 19.38 -12.40 14.71
C ARG A 136 20.47 -12.25 15.79
N GLY A 137 20.07 -12.29 17.05
CA GLY A 137 20.96 -12.17 18.21
C GLY A 137 21.31 -10.73 18.63
N ASN A 138 20.83 -9.71 17.91
CA ASN A 138 21.02 -8.29 18.25
C ASN A 138 19.81 -7.77 19.04
N PHE A 139 20.07 -6.93 20.04
CA PHE A 139 19.03 -6.19 20.76
C PHE A 139 18.87 -4.83 20.10
N ILE A 140 17.64 -4.51 19.72
CA ILE A 140 17.27 -3.27 19.07
C ILE A 140 16.24 -2.60 19.96
N LEU A 141 16.55 -1.38 20.39
CA LEU A 141 15.61 -0.51 21.08
C LEU A 141 14.79 0.20 20.02
N VAL A 142 13.48 0.03 20.07
CA VAL A 142 12.52 0.68 19.17
C VAL A 142 11.72 1.71 19.96
N GLU A 143 11.78 2.96 19.57
CA GLU A 143 11.02 4.05 20.16
C GLU A 143 10.01 4.58 19.15
N ARG A 144 8.72 4.46 19.48
CA ARG A 144 7.62 5.07 18.70
C ARG A 144 7.18 6.34 19.41
N ALA A 145 7.51 7.49 18.82
CA ALA A 145 7.12 8.80 19.33
C ALA A 145 5.96 9.37 18.50
N ARG A 146 5.01 10.02 19.17
CA ARG A 146 3.90 10.74 18.54
C ARG A 146 4.04 12.22 18.89
N GLU A 147 4.09 13.06 17.88
CA GLU A 147 4.15 14.49 18.06
C GLU A 147 2.73 15.04 18.19
N THR A 148 2.46 15.79 19.25
CA THR A 148 1.10 16.27 19.57
C THR A 148 0.72 17.59 18.91
N LYS A 149 1.69 18.30 18.32
CA LYS A 149 1.51 19.64 17.75
C LYS A 149 1.34 19.65 16.23
N THR A 150 1.72 18.57 15.57
CA THR A 150 1.75 18.43 14.10
C THR A 150 0.81 17.32 13.70
N VAL A 151 -0.13 17.63 12.81
CA VAL A 151 -1.10 16.68 12.26
C VAL A 151 -0.86 16.61 10.77
N ASP A 152 -0.83 15.40 10.24
CA ASP A 152 -0.82 15.18 8.81
C ASP A 152 -2.15 15.64 8.22
N MET A 153 -2.10 16.66 7.36
CA MET A 153 -3.28 17.24 6.72
C MET A 153 -4.02 16.22 5.82
N SER A 154 -3.35 15.15 5.40
CA SER A 154 -3.92 14.16 4.47
C SER A 154 -4.76 13.08 5.18
N THR A 155 -4.41 12.73 6.41
CA THR A 155 -5.04 11.63 7.18
C THR A 155 -5.73 12.11 8.46
N GLY A 156 -5.45 13.34 8.91
CA GLY A 156 -5.87 13.82 10.23
C GLY A 156 -5.18 13.10 11.38
N ALA A 157 -4.22 12.21 11.09
CA ALA A 157 -3.44 11.50 12.08
C ALA A 157 -2.26 12.40 12.52
N PRO A 158 -1.89 12.36 13.81
CA PRO A 158 -0.71 13.05 14.30
C PRO A 158 0.56 12.45 13.71
N TRP A 159 1.57 13.29 13.58
CA TRP A 159 2.86 12.86 13.09
C TRP A 159 3.50 11.84 14.05
N GLU A 160 3.92 10.69 13.52
CA GLU A 160 4.60 9.66 14.29
C GLU A 160 6.01 9.41 13.73
N THR A 161 6.92 8.97 14.59
CA THR A 161 8.29 8.65 14.20
C THR A 161 8.73 7.39 14.91
N LEU A 162 9.28 6.45 14.13
CA LEU A 162 9.87 5.22 14.62
C LEU A 162 11.39 5.36 14.65
N THR A 163 12.00 5.18 15.82
CA THR A 163 13.46 5.22 15.99
C THR A 163 13.97 3.85 16.37
N LEU A 164 14.78 3.23 15.51
CA LEU A 164 15.47 1.96 15.78
C LEU A 164 16.88 2.27 16.26
N THR A 165 17.25 1.81 17.46
CA THR A 165 18.58 2.02 18.04
C THR A 165 19.26 0.67 18.31
N ALA A 166 20.46 0.48 17.78
CA ALA A 166 21.24 -0.75 17.91
C ALA A 166 22.71 -0.43 18.20
N LEU A 167 23.48 -1.44 18.62
CA LEU A 167 24.93 -1.30 18.77
C LEU A 167 25.59 -1.12 17.40
N SER A 168 26.48 -0.14 17.30
CA SER A 168 27.14 0.28 16.05
C SER A 168 28.07 -0.78 15.42
N LEU A 169 28.38 -1.86 16.14
CA LEU A 169 29.24 -2.96 15.69
C LEU A 169 28.71 -3.70 14.44
N ARG A 170 27.45 -3.47 14.03
CA ARG A 170 26.84 -4.07 12.84
C ARG A 170 26.01 -3.03 12.06
N PRO A 171 26.65 -2.18 11.24
CA PRO A 171 25.95 -1.11 10.53
C PRO A 171 24.85 -1.62 9.56
N HIS A 172 25.00 -2.84 9.05
CA HIS A 172 24.02 -3.44 8.13
C HIS A 172 22.74 -3.94 8.79
N VAL A 173 22.65 -3.95 10.13
CA VAL A 173 21.47 -4.45 10.86
C VAL A 173 20.17 -3.77 10.42
N PHE A 174 20.21 -2.45 10.18
CA PHE A 174 19.03 -1.71 9.76
C PHE A 174 18.68 -1.97 8.29
N GLN A 175 19.69 -2.10 7.42
CA GLN A 175 19.47 -2.43 6.01
C GLN A 175 18.80 -3.79 5.86
N ASP A 176 19.25 -4.79 6.63
CA ASP A 176 18.67 -6.12 6.61
C ASP A 176 17.23 -6.12 7.12
N ILE A 177 16.92 -5.37 8.19
CA ILE A 177 15.55 -5.25 8.71
C ILE A 177 14.65 -4.58 7.70
N LEU A 178 15.09 -3.48 7.09
CA LEU A 178 14.33 -2.78 6.05
C LEU A 178 14.10 -3.69 4.83
N ALA A 179 15.11 -4.46 4.42
CA ALA A 179 15.00 -5.39 3.31
C ALA A 179 14.01 -6.54 3.62
N GLU A 180 14.09 -7.13 4.82
CA GLU A 180 13.18 -8.19 5.26
C GLU A 180 11.74 -7.68 5.42
N ALA A 181 11.57 -6.48 6.00
CA ALA A 181 10.28 -5.83 6.12
C ALA A 181 9.64 -5.51 4.76
N LYS A 182 10.44 -4.96 3.83
CA LYS A 182 10.02 -4.74 2.44
C LYS A 182 9.62 -6.05 1.77
N GLN A 183 10.43 -7.10 1.88
CA GLN A 183 10.14 -8.38 1.25
C GLN A 183 8.86 -9.02 1.83
N ALA A 184 8.64 -8.94 3.14
CA ALA A 184 7.42 -9.45 3.77
C ALA A 184 6.17 -8.65 3.36
N ALA A 185 6.29 -7.33 3.20
CA ALA A 185 5.20 -6.48 2.71
C ALA A 185 4.90 -6.80 1.23
N LEU A 186 5.92 -6.86 0.38
CA LEU A 186 5.76 -7.20 -1.04
C LEU A 186 5.18 -8.61 -1.22
N ALA A 187 5.58 -9.60 -0.43
CA ALA A 187 5.04 -10.96 -0.50
C ALA A 187 3.54 -11.04 -0.12
N ARG A 188 3.03 -10.08 0.68
CA ARG A 188 1.58 -9.97 0.96
C ARG A 188 0.82 -9.33 -0.18
N GLU A 189 1.48 -8.47 -0.95
CA GLU A 189 0.96 -7.79 -2.12
C GLU A 189 1.21 -8.58 -3.43
N GLU A 190 2.06 -9.60 -3.41
CA GLU A 190 2.31 -10.50 -4.53
C GLU A 190 1.01 -11.15 -4.99
N GLY A 191 0.74 -11.06 -6.29
CA GLY A 191 -0.50 -11.58 -6.86
C GLY A 191 -1.71 -10.65 -6.70
N MET A 192 -1.51 -9.41 -6.25
CA MET A 192 -2.55 -8.38 -6.16
C MET A 192 -2.33 -7.26 -7.17
N THR A 193 -3.43 -6.65 -7.60
CA THR A 193 -3.47 -5.43 -8.42
C THR A 193 -4.05 -4.32 -7.55
N ILE A 194 -3.29 -3.24 -7.36
CA ILE A 194 -3.75 -2.04 -6.69
C ILE A 194 -4.48 -1.17 -7.71
N ILE A 195 -5.67 -0.71 -7.33
CA ILE A 195 -6.43 0.27 -8.11
C ILE A 195 -6.18 1.64 -7.47
N TYR A 196 -5.76 2.60 -8.28
CA TYR A 196 -5.63 3.99 -7.88
C TYR A 196 -6.79 4.81 -8.45
N GLN A 197 -7.29 5.74 -7.65
CA GLN A 197 -8.25 6.75 -8.09
C GLN A 197 -7.75 8.15 -7.74
N CYS A 198 -8.29 9.15 -8.45
CA CYS A 198 -7.97 10.55 -8.21
C CYS A 198 -8.69 11.05 -6.95
N TYR A 199 -7.95 11.52 -5.95
CA TYR A 199 -8.49 12.23 -4.80
C TYR A 199 -7.88 13.63 -4.76
N GLY A 200 -8.66 14.65 -5.13
CA GLY A 200 -8.09 15.96 -5.44
C GLY A 200 -7.03 15.83 -6.56
N HIS A 201 -5.83 16.36 -6.33
CA HIS A 201 -4.72 16.35 -7.29
C HIS A 201 -3.72 15.21 -7.07
N GLU A 202 -4.10 14.15 -6.35
CA GLU A 202 -3.21 13.03 -6.03
C GLU A 202 -3.83 11.68 -6.40
N TRP A 203 -2.99 10.72 -6.77
CA TRP A 203 -3.36 9.32 -6.90
C TRP A 203 -3.36 8.65 -5.53
N ARG A 204 -4.50 8.06 -5.15
CA ARG A 204 -4.60 7.29 -3.90
C ARG A 204 -5.07 5.88 -4.18
N PRO A 205 -4.50 4.85 -3.51
CA PRO A 205 -5.07 3.51 -3.55
C PRO A 205 -6.54 3.54 -3.15
N PHE A 206 -7.39 2.92 -3.97
CA PHE A 206 -8.82 2.84 -3.75
C PHE A 206 -9.22 1.43 -3.35
N GLY A 207 -9.81 1.31 -2.17
CA GLY A 207 -10.20 0.02 -1.60
C GLY A 207 -9.00 -0.84 -1.23
N THR A 208 -9.25 -2.13 -1.02
CA THR A 208 -8.20 -3.13 -0.77
C THR A 208 -7.61 -3.64 -2.09
N PRO A 209 -6.31 -4.02 -2.10
CA PRO A 209 -5.71 -4.66 -3.27
C PRO A 209 -6.55 -5.85 -3.74
N LYS A 210 -6.83 -5.91 -5.05
CA LYS A 210 -7.65 -6.97 -5.63
C LYS A 210 -6.76 -8.11 -6.08
N ARG A 211 -7.22 -9.35 -5.94
CA ARG A 211 -6.51 -10.50 -6.54
C ARG A 211 -6.41 -10.32 -8.03
N ILE A 212 -5.25 -10.64 -8.59
CA ILE A 212 -5.03 -10.64 -10.04
C ILE A 212 -6.12 -11.50 -10.69
N ARG A 213 -6.83 -10.89 -11.64
CA ARG A 213 -7.75 -11.61 -12.50
C ARG A 213 -6.90 -12.44 -13.49
N PRO A 214 -7.05 -13.78 -13.53
CA PRO A 214 -6.32 -14.59 -14.50
C PRO A 214 -6.58 -14.11 -15.92
N PHE A 215 -5.52 -14.02 -16.74
CA PHE A 215 -5.61 -13.51 -18.10
C PHE A 215 -6.68 -14.24 -18.92
N ASP A 216 -6.66 -15.57 -18.86
CA ASP A 216 -7.59 -16.45 -19.57
C ASP A 216 -9.04 -16.38 -19.07
N SER A 217 -9.30 -15.63 -17.99
CA SER A 217 -10.67 -15.44 -17.46
C SER A 217 -11.50 -14.43 -18.23
N VAL A 218 -10.89 -13.71 -19.16
CA VAL A 218 -11.60 -12.83 -20.08
C VAL A 218 -11.46 -13.44 -21.47
N VAL A 219 -12.56 -14.00 -21.95
CA VAL A 219 -12.64 -14.67 -23.24
C VAL A 219 -12.92 -13.62 -24.31
N LEU A 220 -11.88 -13.21 -25.03
CA LEU A 220 -12.00 -12.38 -26.22
C LEU A 220 -12.01 -13.25 -27.48
N ASP A 221 -12.22 -12.65 -28.64
CA ASP A 221 -12.10 -13.35 -29.91
C ASP A 221 -10.68 -13.89 -30.14
N SER A 222 -10.59 -14.95 -30.94
CA SER A 222 -9.35 -15.70 -31.14
C SER A 222 -8.19 -14.79 -31.57
N GLY A 223 -7.10 -14.82 -30.78
CA GLY A 223 -5.86 -14.09 -31.05
C GLY A 223 -5.87 -12.61 -30.65
N VAL A 224 -7.01 -12.03 -30.28
CA VAL A 224 -7.11 -10.61 -29.89
C VAL A 224 -6.37 -10.33 -28.58
N SER A 225 -6.55 -11.21 -27.59
CA SER A 225 -5.88 -11.12 -26.29
C SER A 225 -4.35 -11.15 -26.43
N GLU A 226 -3.86 -12.11 -27.20
CA GLU A 226 -2.43 -12.36 -27.46
C GLU A 226 -1.82 -11.19 -28.23
N GLN A 227 -2.51 -10.69 -29.27
CA GLN A 227 -2.05 -9.55 -30.06
C GLN A 227 -1.81 -8.31 -29.19
N VAL A 228 -2.75 -7.97 -28.31
CA VAL A 228 -2.60 -6.80 -27.42
C VAL A 228 -1.50 -7.02 -26.39
N PHE A 229 -1.40 -8.24 -25.85
CA PHE A 229 -0.37 -8.57 -24.88
C PHE A 229 1.03 -8.50 -25.48
N ASP A 230 1.23 -9.09 -26.66
CA ASP A 230 2.51 -9.11 -27.36
C ASP A 230 2.92 -7.70 -27.78
N ASP A 231 1.98 -6.87 -28.26
CA ASP A 231 2.24 -5.46 -28.60
C ASP A 231 2.73 -4.65 -27.38
N ILE A 232 2.10 -4.84 -26.21
CA ILE A 232 2.55 -4.19 -24.98
C ILE A 232 3.92 -4.70 -24.56
N GLN A 233 4.17 -6.01 -24.64
CA GLN A 233 5.49 -6.56 -24.27
C GLN A 233 6.60 -5.99 -25.17
N ASP A 234 6.35 -5.90 -26.47
CA ASP A 234 7.30 -5.32 -27.42
C ASP A 234 7.53 -3.83 -27.14
N PHE A 235 6.46 -3.07 -26.86
CA PHE A 235 6.57 -1.68 -26.42
C PHE A 235 7.47 -1.57 -25.19
N LEU A 236 7.20 -2.36 -24.14
CA LEU A 236 7.96 -2.33 -22.88
C LEU A 236 9.43 -2.71 -23.03
N ARG A 237 9.78 -3.56 -24.01
CA ARG A 237 11.18 -3.94 -24.32
C ARG A 237 11.89 -2.91 -25.20
N SER A 238 11.15 -2.05 -25.89
CA SER A 238 11.67 -1.16 -26.93
C SER A 238 12.03 0.24 -26.43
N HIS A 239 12.12 0.47 -25.12
CA HIS A 239 12.44 1.78 -24.53
C HIS A 239 13.60 2.53 -25.23
N GLN A 240 14.74 1.85 -25.39
CA GLN A 240 15.93 2.45 -26.01
C GLN A 240 15.69 2.85 -27.48
N TRP A 241 14.89 2.08 -28.22
CA TRP A 241 14.57 2.35 -29.61
C TRP A 241 13.77 3.65 -29.79
N TYR A 242 12.85 3.93 -28.86
CA TYR A 242 12.06 5.17 -28.81
C TYR A 242 12.94 6.38 -28.48
N LEU A 243 13.78 6.26 -27.44
CA LEU A 243 14.69 7.32 -27.01
C LEU A 243 15.67 7.75 -28.11
N GLU A 244 16.31 6.79 -28.78
CA GLU A 244 17.27 7.06 -29.85
C GLU A 244 16.67 7.80 -31.05
N ARG A 245 15.35 7.69 -31.24
CA ARG A 245 14.61 8.33 -32.33
C ARG A 245 13.90 9.61 -31.89
N GLY A 246 14.00 9.99 -30.61
CA GLY A 246 13.29 11.14 -30.06
C GLY A 246 11.77 10.99 -30.12
N ILE A 247 11.26 9.76 -30.18
CA ILE A 247 9.82 9.48 -30.17
C ILE A 247 9.39 9.35 -28.71
N PRO A 248 8.35 10.08 -28.27
CA PRO A 248 7.86 9.96 -26.89
C PRO A 248 7.51 8.51 -26.55
N TYR A 249 8.04 8.01 -25.42
CA TYR A 249 7.85 6.64 -24.98
C TYR A 249 6.48 6.43 -24.32
N ARG A 250 5.44 6.37 -25.17
CA ARG A 250 4.05 6.16 -24.79
C ARG A 250 3.34 5.24 -25.77
N ARG A 251 2.31 4.55 -25.30
CA ARG A 251 1.49 3.64 -26.10
C ARG A 251 0.03 3.73 -25.69
N GLY A 252 -0.84 3.99 -26.67
CA GLY A 252 -2.28 4.13 -26.47
C GLY A 252 -3.09 2.97 -27.07
N TYR A 253 -4.02 2.42 -26.29
CA TYR A 253 -4.94 1.36 -26.70
C TYR A 253 -6.37 1.87 -26.61
N LEU A 254 -7.18 1.62 -27.63
CA LEU A 254 -8.61 1.93 -27.63
C LEU A 254 -9.43 0.66 -27.78
N LEU A 255 -10.16 0.28 -26.73
CA LEU A 255 -11.07 -0.85 -26.73
C LEU A 255 -12.49 -0.34 -26.95
N HIS A 256 -13.15 -0.80 -28.01
CA HIS A 256 -14.50 -0.36 -28.33
C HIS A 256 -15.45 -1.50 -28.65
N GLY A 257 -16.73 -1.30 -28.40
CA GLY A 257 -17.79 -2.28 -28.67
C GLY A 257 -18.94 -2.16 -27.68
N PRO A 258 -19.97 -3.02 -27.78
CA PRO A 258 -21.16 -2.93 -26.94
C PRO A 258 -20.85 -3.01 -25.43
N PRO A 259 -21.72 -2.48 -24.57
CA PRO A 259 -21.58 -2.63 -23.12
C PRO A 259 -21.62 -4.12 -22.75
N GLY A 260 -20.99 -4.49 -21.62
CA GLY A 260 -21.02 -5.87 -21.12
C GLY A 260 -20.14 -6.89 -21.87
N CYS A 261 -19.36 -6.48 -22.87
CA CYS A 261 -18.52 -7.41 -23.66
C CYS A 261 -17.10 -7.64 -23.08
N GLY A 262 -16.76 -7.03 -21.94
CA GLY A 262 -15.52 -7.33 -21.22
C GLY A 262 -14.35 -6.38 -21.41
N LYS A 263 -14.55 -5.18 -21.99
CA LYS A 263 -13.49 -4.15 -22.20
C LYS A 263 -12.67 -3.84 -20.94
N THR A 264 -13.32 -3.32 -19.88
CA THR A 264 -12.67 -3.03 -18.58
C THR A 264 -12.11 -4.29 -17.90
N SER A 265 -12.83 -5.41 -18.06
CA SER A 265 -12.41 -6.70 -17.52
C SER A 265 -11.08 -7.17 -18.12
N PHE A 266 -10.91 -7.00 -19.43
CA PHE A 266 -9.69 -7.35 -20.14
C PHE A 266 -8.51 -6.47 -19.68
N VAL A 267 -8.70 -5.15 -19.59
CA VAL A 267 -7.65 -4.24 -19.06
C VAL A 267 -7.21 -4.66 -17.66
N SER A 268 -8.16 -5.07 -16.81
CA SER A 268 -7.84 -5.55 -15.46
C SER A 268 -7.01 -6.83 -15.45
N ALA A 269 -7.35 -7.78 -16.34
CA ALA A 269 -6.62 -9.04 -16.47
C ALA A 269 -5.23 -8.82 -17.09
N LEU A 270 -5.13 -7.90 -18.05
CA LEU A 270 -3.89 -7.48 -18.72
C LEU A 270 -2.92 -6.83 -17.74
N ALA A 271 -3.37 -5.87 -16.91
CA ALA A 271 -2.55 -5.27 -15.86
C ALA A 271 -2.02 -6.35 -14.90
N GLY A 272 -2.88 -7.26 -14.46
CA GLY A 272 -2.48 -8.37 -13.60
C GLY A 272 -1.42 -9.27 -14.23
N ARG A 273 -1.55 -9.61 -15.53
CA ARG A 273 -0.56 -10.42 -16.25
C ARG A 273 0.80 -9.74 -16.40
N LEU A 274 0.81 -8.41 -16.53
CA LEU A 274 2.04 -7.59 -16.64
C LEU A 274 2.67 -7.26 -15.28
N GLY A 275 1.96 -7.51 -14.17
CA GLY A 275 2.35 -7.05 -12.84
C GLY A 275 2.26 -5.52 -12.70
N TYR A 276 1.29 -4.91 -13.40
CA TYR A 276 1.00 -3.49 -13.35
C TYR A 276 -0.22 -3.23 -12.46
N ASN A 277 -0.21 -2.06 -11.82
CA ASN A 277 -1.38 -1.50 -11.14
C ASN A 277 -2.27 -0.75 -12.14
N ILE A 278 -3.46 -0.33 -11.71
CA ILE A 278 -4.42 0.36 -12.59
C ILE A 278 -4.74 1.73 -12.01
N CYS A 279 -4.53 2.78 -12.80
CA CYS A 279 -4.95 4.14 -12.49
C CYS A 279 -6.24 4.44 -13.24
N VAL A 280 -7.37 4.45 -12.53
CA VAL A 280 -8.68 4.67 -13.15
C VAL A 280 -9.00 6.17 -13.14
N LEU A 281 -9.27 6.72 -14.32
CA LEU A 281 -9.71 8.09 -14.49
C LEU A 281 -11.06 8.09 -15.19
N ASN A 282 -12.07 8.57 -14.48
CA ASN A 282 -13.41 8.78 -15.02
C ASN A 282 -13.55 10.23 -15.47
N LEU A 283 -13.75 10.44 -16.77
CA LEU A 283 -13.93 11.79 -17.35
C LEU A 283 -15.30 12.39 -17.00
N GLY A 284 -16.24 11.59 -16.52
CA GLY A 284 -17.54 12.03 -16.04
C GLY A 284 -17.59 12.55 -14.62
N ASP A 285 -16.48 12.50 -13.87
CA ASP A 285 -16.40 13.13 -12.56
C ASP A 285 -16.60 14.67 -12.70
N PRO A 286 -17.63 15.27 -12.06
CA PRO A 286 -17.87 16.70 -12.12
C PRO A 286 -16.69 17.58 -11.66
N SER A 287 -15.81 17.02 -10.83
CA SER A 287 -14.62 17.70 -10.31
C SER A 287 -13.38 17.53 -11.21
N MET A 288 -13.48 16.79 -12.32
CA MET A 288 -12.41 16.63 -13.29
C MET A 288 -12.39 17.84 -14.24
N THR A 289 -11.30 18.58 -14.24
CA THR A 289 -11.04 19.71 -15.16
C THR A 289 -9.89 19.37 -16.11
N ASP A 290 -9.69 20.16 -17.16
CA ASP A 290 -8.58 19.98 -18.12
C ASP A 290 -7.21 20.01 -17.43
N ASP A 291 -6.98 21.00 -16.56
CA ASP A 291 -5.72 21.12 -15.81
C ASP A 291 -5.51 19.95 -14.85
N ARG A 292 -6.58 19.50 -14.19
CA ARG A 292 -6.52 18.35 -13.29
C ARG A 292 -6.21 17.08 -14.07
N LEU A 293 -6.86 16.85 -15.21
CA LEU A 293 -6.59 15.72 -16.09
C LEU A 293 -5.13 15.69 -16.56
N ALA A 294 -4.61 16.82 -17.04
CA ALA A 294 -3.22 16.96 -17.45
C ALA A 294 -2.25 16.69 -16.28
N HIS A 295 -2.54 17.23 -15.10
CA HIS A 295 -1.75 16.97 -13.90
C HIS A 295 -1.74 15.48 -13.52
N MET A 296 -2.93 14.85 -13.44
CA MET A 296 -3.06 13.45 -13.04
C MET A 296 -2.33 12.50 -14.00
N LEU A 297 -2.35 12.78 -15.31
CA LEU A 297 -1.59 12.01 -16.30
C LEU A 297 -0.07 12.20 -16.16
N ALA A 298 0.38 13.38 -15.72
CA ALA A 298 1.79 13.63 -15.46
C ALA A 298 2.30 12.90 -14.20
N VAL A 299 1.49 12.81 -13.14
CA VAL A 299 1.92 12.24 -11.84
C VAL A 299 1.53 10.77 -11.63
N VAL A 300 1.35 10.00 -12.71
CA VAL A 300 1.00 8.57 -12.64
C VAL A 300 2.10 7.78 -11.91
N PRO A 301 1.75 6.95 -10.90
CA PRO A 301 2.71 6.08 -10.25
C PRO A 301 3.40 5.11 -11.25
N PRO A 302 4.64 4.67 -10.97
CA PRO A 302 5.35 3.75 -11.85
C PRO A 302 4.63 2.40 -11.96
N ARG A 303 4.81 1.71 -13.10
CA ARG A 303 4.19 0.40 -13.39
C ARG A 303 2.66 0.40 -13.25
N CYS A 304 2.03 1.44 -13.79
CA CYS A 304 0.57 1.56 -13.86
C CYS A 304 0.08 1.60 -15.30
N ILE A 305 -1.06 0.95 -15.57
CA ILE A 305 -1.86 1.21 -16.76
C ILE A 305 -2.85 2.30 -16.41
N VAL A 306 -2.89 3.38 -17.20
CA VAL A 306 -3.94 4.39 -17.08
C VAL A 306 -5.18 3.88 -17.82
N LEU A 307 -6.29 3.71 -17.10
CA LEU A 307 -7.58 3.35 -17.67
C LEU A 307 -8.48 4.58 -17.73
N LEU A 308 -8.78 5.04 -18.95
CA LEU A 308 -9.77 6.07 -19.22
C LEU A 308 -11.09 5.39 -19.62
N GLU A 309 -12.06 5.40 -18.71
CA GLU A 309 -13.38 4.82 -18.99
C GLU A 309 -14.29 5.81 -19.72
N ASP A 310 -15.16 5.27 -20.59
CA ASP A 310 -16.19 5.98 -21.35
C ASP A 310 -15.72 7.32 -21.96
N VAL A 311 -14.66 7.26 -22.79
CA VAL A 311 -14.06 8.46 -23.39
C VAL A 311 -15.01 9.26 -24.30
N ASP A 312 -16.10 8.64 -24.75
CA ASP A 312 -17.20 9.28 -25.46
C ASP A 312 -17.98 10.28 -24.58
N PHE A 313 -17.92 10.16 -23.25
CA PHE A 313 -18.53 11.13 -22.34
C PHE A 313 -17.90 12.53 -22.46
N ALA A 314 -16.57 12.61 -22.63
CA ALA A 314 -15.89 13.89 -22.81
C ALA A 314 -16.25 14.58 -24.13
N VAL A 315 -16.78 13.83 -25.11
CA VAL A 315 -17.28 14.36 -26.38
C VAL A 315 -18.66 14.98 -26.21
N SER A 316 -19.52 14.40 -25.36
CA SER A 316 -20.90 14.84 -25.17
C SER A 316 -21.05 16.05 -24.23
N GLN A 317 -20.08 16.30 -23.33
CA GLN A 317 -20.08 17.41 -22.35
C GLN A 317 -19.66 18.78 -22.92
N GLN A 318 -19.89 19.07 -24.21
CA GLN A 318 -19.63 20.42 -24.74
C GLN A 318 -20.63 21.47 -24.24
N THR A 319 -21.64 21.08 -23.45
CA THR A 319 -22.59 21.99 -22.81
C THR A 319 -22.02 22.56 -21.50
N PRO A 320 -22.11 23.88 -21.26
CA PRO A 320 -21.67 24.49 -20.01
C PRO A 320 -22.36 23.85 -18.80
N ALA A 321 -21.63 23.65 -17.71
CA ALA A 321 -22.20 23.23 -16.44
C ALA A 321 -23.32 24.19 -16.00
N ASP A 322 -24.37 23.65 -15.37
CA ASP A 322 -25.50 24.42 -14.86
C ASP A 322 -25.00 25.60 -13.99
N PRO A 323 -25.35 26.85 -14.34
CA PRO A 323 -24.87 28.05 -13.64
C PRO A 323 -25.36 28.16 -12.18
N SER A 324 -26.24 27.27 -11.72
CA SER A 324 -26.83 27.31 -10.38
C SER A 324 -26.35 26.20 -9.42
N GLY A 325 -25.45 25.31 -9.85
CA GLY A 325 -24.93 24.20 -9.04
C GLY A 325 -23.65 24.53 -8.25
N PRO A 326 -23.23 23.65 -7.31
CA PRO A 326 -21.97 23.81 -6.55
C PRO A 326 -20.70 23.77 -7.42
N TYR A 327 -20.83 23.45 -8.70
CA TYR A 327 -19.76 23.45 -9.71
C TYR A 327 -19.98 24.53 -10.80
N ALA A 328 -20.82 25.54 -10.52
CA ALA A 328 -21.07 26.65 -11.43
C ALA A 328 -19.76 27.40 -11.73
N GLY A 329 -19.43 27.55 -13.02
CA GLY A 329 -18.21 28.20 -13.48
C GLY A 329 -16.95 27.31 -13.54
N VAL A 330 -17.03 26.04 -13.12
CA VAL A 330 -15.94 25.07 -13.29
C VAL A 330 -16.02 24.44 -14.67
N THR A 331 -15.02 24.65 -15.51
CA THR A 331 -14.91 23.98 -16.81
C THR A 331 -14.53 22.52 -16.59
N ARG A 332 -15.48 21.63 -16.85
CA ARG A 332 -15.27 20.18 -16.82
C ARG A 332 -14.24 19.75 -17.86
N ALA A 333 -13.69 18.55 -17.66
CA ALA A 333 -12.79 17.91 -18.60
C ALA A 333 -13.44 17.86 -19.99
N SER A 334 -12.82 18.57 -20.92
CA SER A 334 -13.24 18.70 -22.29
C SER A 334 -12.50 17.68 -23.15
N PHE A 335 -13.08 17.34 -24.30
CA PHE A 335 -12.37 16.54 -25.30
C PHE A 335 -11.04 17.19 -25.72
N SER A 336 -11.01 18.52 -25.86
CA SER A 336 -9.77 19.25 -26.18
C SER A 336 -8.71 19.10 -25.09
N GLY A 337 -9.13 19.19 -23.82
CA GLY A 337 -8.28 18.96 -22.65
C GLY A 337 -7.70 17.55 -22.64
N LEU A 338 -8.50 16.53 -22.93
CA LEU A 338 -8.01 15.16 -23.07
C LEU A 338 -6.93 15.03 -24.15
N LEU A 339 -7.15 15.61 -25.33
CA LEU A 339 -6.15 15.56 -26.41
C LEU A 339 -4.84 16.24 -26.00
N ASN A 340 -4.93 17.41 -25.36
CA ASN A 340 -3.76 18.14 -24.87
C ASN A 340 -3.05 17.38 -23.75
N ALA A 341 -3.78 16.64 -22.91
CA ALA A 341 -3.20 15.86 -21.83
C ALA A 341 -2.50 14.57 -22.33
N LEU A 342 -3.00 13.96 -23.41
CA LEU A 342 -2.38 12.78 -24.04
C LEU A 342 -1.09 13.14 -24.81
N ASP A 343 -1.09 14.27 -25.53
CA ASP A 343 0.04 14.68 -26.38
C ASP A 343 0.97 15.73 -25.78
N GLY A 344 0.59 16.32 -24.65
CA GLY A 344 1.24 17.50 -24.09
C GLY A 344 2.72 17.32 -23.81
N VAL A 345 3.48 18.41 -23.95
CA VAL A 345 4.93 18.49 -23.69
C VAL A 345 5.29 18.15 -22.23
N ILE A 346 4.31 18.23 -21.32
CA ILE A 346 4.43 17.95 -19.88
C ILE A 346 4.21 16.44 -19.58
N SER A 347 3.91 15.63 -20.60
CA SER A 347 3.65 14.21 -20.41
C SER A 347 4.91 13.46 -19.96
N THR A 348 4.82 12.75 -18.83
CA THR A 348 5.83 11.77 -18.39
C THR A 348 6.04 10.64 -19.40
N GLU A 349 7.27 10.11 -19.41
CA GLU A 349 7.71 8.97 -20.21
C GLU A 349 7.28 7.63 -19.57
N GLU A 350 7.28 6.55 -20.36
CA GLU A 350 6.82 5.19 -19.96
C GLU A 350 5.35 5.14 -19.55
N ARG A 351 4.46 5.43 -20.51
CA ARG A 351 3.01 5.39 -20.26
C ARG A 351 2.28 4.43 -21.18
N VAL A 352 1.52 3.51 -20.57
CA VAL A 352 0.49 2.71 -21.23
C VAL A 352 -0.88 3.27 -20.87
N VAL A 353 -1.63 3.74 -21.88
CA VAL A 353 -2.99 4.26 -21.71
C VAL A 353 -3.97 3.32 -22.40
N CYS A 354 -4.95 2.82 -21.67
CA CYS A 354 -6.08 2.07 -22.20
C CYS A 354 -7.34 2.93 -22.11
N MET A 355 -8.02 3.11 -23.22
CA MET A 355 -9.27 3.83 -23.34
C MET A 355 -10.39 2.85 -23.65
N THR A 356 -11.56 3.03 -23.06
CA THR A 356 -12.75 2.25 -23.40
C THR A 356 -13.87 3.15 -23.89
N THR A 357 -14.63 2.69 -24.89
CA THR A 357 -15.85 3.38 -25.35
C THR A 357 -16.92 2.40 -25.79
N ASN A 358 -18.19 2.79 -25.63
CA ASN A 358 -19.32 2.06 -26.23
C ASN A 358 -19.71 2.62 -27.60
N HIS A 359 -19.31 3.85 -27.91
CA HIS A 359 -19.73 4.60 -29.10
C HIS A 359 -18.53 5.05 -29.95
N TYR A 360 -17.84 4.09 -30.57
CA TYR A 360 -16.66 4.38 -31.40
C TYR A 360 -16.90 5.44 -32.48
N HIS A 361 -18.06 5.39 -33.16
CA HIS A 361 -18.40 6.35 -34.21
C HIS A 361 -18.66 7.78 -33.71
N ALA A 362 -18.91 7.96 -32.42
CA ALA A 362 -19.05 9.28 -31.81
C ALA A 362 -17.68 9.95 -31.55
N LEU A 363 -16.58 9.18 -31.58
CA LEU A 363 -15.26 9.70 -31.30
C LEU A 363 -14.69 10.49 -32.49
N PRO A 364 -14.21 11.74 -32.27
CA PRO A 364 -13.52 12.49 -33.31
C PRO A 364 -12.25 11.76 -33.78
N ARG A 365 -12.01 11.76 -35.09
CA ARG A 365 -10.78 11.20 -35.71
C ARG A 365 -9.49 11.80 -35.14
N ALA A 366 -9.56 12.95 -34.47
CA ALA A 366 -8.42 13.53 -33.79
C ALA A 366 -7.91 12.67 -32.62
N LEU A 367 -8.76 11.92 -31.92
CA LEU A 367 -8.34 11.03 -30.83
C LEU A 367 -7.61 9.80 -31.35
N VAL A 368 -8.10 9.20 -32.44
CA VAL A 368 -7.63 7.91 -32.98
C VAL A 368 -6.36 8.04 -33.84
N ARG A 369 -5.60 9.14 -33.68
CA ARG A 369 -4.35 9.34 -34.44
C ARG A 369 -3.20 8.58 -33.78
N PRO A 370 -2.27 7.99 -34.57
CA PRO A 370 -1.04 7.41 -34.03
C PRO A 370 -0.30 8.40 -33.12
N GLY A 371 0.24 7.91 -32.01
CA GLY A 371 0.82 8.71 -30.92
C GLY A 371 -0.16 9.05 -29.79
N ARG A 372 -1.48 8.92 -30.02
CA ARG A 372 -2.55 8.98 -29.00
C ARG A 372 -3.20 7.61 -28.81
N VAL A 373 -3.60 7.00 -29.92
CA VAL A 373 -4.14 5.64 -30.02
C VAL A 373 -3.33 4.93 -31.10
N ASP A 374 -2.55 3.95 -30.69
CA ASP A 374 -1.66 3.18 -31.56
C ASP A 374 -2.29 1.85 -31.98
N LEU A 375 -3.13 1.26 -31.10
CA LEU A 375 -3.88 0.04 -31.40
C LEU A 375 -5.36 0.21 -31.02
N THR A 376 -6.24 -0.06 -31.98
CA THR A 376 -7.70 -0.07 -31.76
C THR A 376 -8.19 -1.51 -31.79
N VAL A 377 -8.94 -1.91 -30.77
CA VAL A 377 -9.40 -3.29 -30.54
C VAL A 377 -10.92 -3.30 -30.45
N TYR A 378 -11.54 -4.07 -31.33
CA TYR A 378 -12.98 -4.32 -31.26
C TYR A 378 -13.28 -5.47 -30.28
N VAL A 379 -14.16 -5.22 -29.32
CA VAL A 379 -14.64 -6.18 -28.33
C VAL A 379 -16.15 -6.30 -28.49
N GLY A 380 -16.55 -7.20 -29.38
CA GLY A 380 -17.94 -7.38 -29.83
C GLY A 380 -18.76 -8.33 -28.96
N LEU A 381 -19.95 -8.65 -29.49
CA LEU A 381 -20.80 -9.73 -28.98
C LEU A 381 -20.10 -11.08 -29.17
N ALA A 382 -20.52 -12.09 -28.41
CA ALA A 382 -19.85 -13.38 -28.35
C ALA A 382 -19.90 -14.10 -29.70
N SER A 383 -18.72 -14.41 -30.26
CA SER A 383 -18.59 -15.33 -31.39
C SER A 383 -18.84 -16.77 -30.95
N LYS A 384 -19.07 -17.68 -31.91
CA LYS A 384 -19.19 -19.12 -31.64
C LYS A 384 -18.02 -19.66 -30.81
N SER A 385 -16.81 -19.19 -31.12
CA SER A 385 -15.60 -19.61 -30.40
C SER A 385 -15.61 -19.14 -28.94
N GLN A 386 -16.05 -17.90 -28.70
CA GLN A 386 -16.18 -17.35 -27.35
C GLN A 386 -17.29 -18.03 -26.55
N LEU A 387 -18.43 -18.34 -27.18
CA LEU A 387 -19.52 -19.10 -26.57
C LEU A 387 -19.02 -20.45 -26.05
N LYS A 388 -18.29 -21.20 -26.90
CA LYS A 388 -17.70 -22.48 -26.54
C LYS A 388 -16.70 -22.35 -25.37
N GLN A 389 -15.75 -21.42 -25.48
CA GLN A 389 -14.73 -21.21 -24.46
C GLN A 389 -15.32 -20.77 -23.12
N MET A 390 -16.30 -19.87 -23.15
CA MET A 390 -16.99 -19.42 -21.95
C MET A 390 -17.77 -20.57 -21.29
N TYR A 391 -18.46 -21.40 -22.07
CA TYR A 391 -19.16 -22.58 -21.56
C TYR A 391 -18.18 -23.53 -20.86
N LEU A 392 -17.08 -23.91 -21.52
CA LEU A 392 -16.06 -24.81 -20.97
C LEU A 392 -15.38 -24.25 -19.71
N ARG A 393 -15.34 -22.92 -19.57
CA ARG A 393 -14.81 -22.27 -18.38
C ARG A 393 -15.74 -22.40 -17.17
N PHE A 394 -17.05 -22.41 -17.39
CA PHE A 394 -18.05 -22.65 -16.34
C PHE A 394 -18.26 -24.14 -16.07
N PHE A 395 -18.11 -24.98 -17.11
CA PHE A 395 -18.33 -26.42 -17.08
C PHE A 395 -17.14 -27.16 -17.71
N PRO A 396 -16.03 -27.34 -16.97
CA PRO A 396 -14.85 -28.02 -17.50
C PRO A 396 -15.14 -29.48 -17.87
N GLY A 397 -14.64 -29.92 -19.03
CA GLY A 397 -14.75 -31.30 -19.51
C GLY A 397 -15.98 -31.60 -20.39
N GLU A 398 -16.86 -30.63 -20.61
CA GLU A 398 -18.13 -30.82 -21.34
C GLU A 398 -18.03 -30.31 -22.80
N GLU A 399 -17.14 -30.90 -23.59
CA GLU A 399 -16.84 -30.46 -24.98
C GLU A 399 -18.03 -30.60 -25.92
N ASP A 400 -18.74 -31.73 -25.89
CA ASP A 400 -19.89 -31.98 -26.75
C ASP A 400 -21.05 -31.01 -26.47
N LEU A 401 -21.29 -30.73 -25.18
CA LEU A 401 -22.33 -29.78 -24.75
C LEU A 401 -21.96 -28.35 -25.11
N SER A 402 -20.68 -27.99 -25.09
CA SER A 402 -20.20 -26.66 -25.48
C SER A 402 -20.49 -26.35 -26.95
N GLU A 403 -20.35 -27.33 -27.85
CA GLU A 403 -20.69 -27.18 -29.27
C GLU A 403 -22.20 -27.02 -29.47
N THR A 404 -22.99 -27.81 -28.74
CA THR A 404 -24.45 -27.76 -28.80
C THR A 404 -24.95 -26.39 -28.30
N PHE A 405 -24.41 -25.91 -27.18
CA PHE A 405 -24.72 -24.59 -26.63
C PHE A 405 -24.35 -23.47 -27.60
N ALA A 406 -23.14 -23.51 -28.16
CA ALA A 406 -22.67 -22.50 -29.10
C ALA A 406 -23.52 -22.46 -30.37
N ALA A 407 -23.92 -23.62 -30.92
CA ALA A 407 -24.76 -23.70 -32.11
C ALA A 407 -26.15 -23.08 -31.91
N VAL A 408 -26.73 -23.17 -30.70
CA VAL A 408 -28.03 -22.54 -30.39
C VAL A 408 -27.90 -21.03 -30.20
N CYS A 409 -26.73 -20.54 -29.75
CA CYS A 409 -26.54 -19.14 -29.39
C CYS A 409 -25.86 -18.26 -30.46
N GLU A 410 -25.31 -18.87 -31.52
CA GLU A 410 -24.42 -18.20 -32.49
C GLU A 410 -25.01 -16.93 -33.11
N ASP A 411 -26.31 -16.93 -33.41
CA ASP A 411 -27.01 -15.83 -34.09
C ASP A 411 -27.79 -14.90 -33.13
N GLU A 412 -27.69 -15.10 -31.82
CA GLU A 412 -28.52 -14.38 -30.83
C GLU A 412 -27.92 -13.04 -30.38
N GLY A 413 -26.67 -12.75 -30.76
CA GLY A 413 -25.99 -11.52 -30.38
C GLY A 413 -25.91 -11.33 -28.87
N LEU A 414 -25.32 -12.30 -28.17
CA LEU A 414 -25.18 -12.29 -26.71
C LEU A 414 -23.90 -11.58 -26.28
N SER A 415 -23.98 -10.75 -25.25
CA SER A 415 -22.81 -10.20 -24.57
C SER A 415 -22.22 -11.21 -23.58
N MET A 416 -20.92 -11.07 -23.29
CA MET A 416 -20.25 -11.92 -22.29
C MET A 416 -20.84 -11.78 -20.88
N ALA A 417 -21.38 -10.60 -20.55
CA ALA A 417 -22.08 -10.35 -19.28
C ALA A 417 -23.42 -11.11 -19.20
N GLU A 418 -24.20 -11.14 -20.27
CA GLU A 418 -25.45 -11.93 -20.34
C GLU A 418 -25.16 -13.42 -20.17
N LEU A 419 -24.15 -13.94 -20.88
CA LEU A 419 -23.73 -15.34 -20.76
C LEU A 419 -23.27 -15.68 -19.35
N GLN A 420 -22.44 -14.83 -18.74
CA GLN A 420 -22.02 -14.99 -17.36
C GLN A 420 -23.24 -15.03 -16.42
N GLY A 421 -24.19 -14.12 -16.58
CA GLY A 421 -25.43 -14.07 -15.81
C GLY A 421 -26.26 -15.35 -15.96
N TYR A 422 -26.39 -15.86 -17.19
CA TYR A 422 -27.08 -17.10 -17.49
C TYR A 422 -26.44 -18.30 -16.76
N PHE A 423 -25.13 -18.50 -16.90
CA PHE A 423 -24.43 -19.63 -16.28
C PHE A 423 -24.46 -19.59 -14.75
N MET A 424 -24.61 -18.41 -14.14
CA MET A 424 -24.75 -18.28 -12.69
C MET A 424 -26.02 -18.93 -12.13
N PHE A 425 -27.06 -19.18 -12.93
CA PHE A 425 -28.26 -19.93 -12.50
C PHE A 425 -28.06 -21.45 -12.55
N PHE A 426 -27.12 -21.93 -13.34
CA PHE A 426 -26.89 -23.36 -13.60
C PHE A 426 -25.55 -23.86 -13.03
N LYS A 427 -25.14 -23.35 -11.87
CA LYS A 427 -23.87 -23.74 -11.22
C LYS A 427 -23.77 -25.26 -11.09
N ASN A 428 -22.72 -25.84 -11.66
CA ASN A 428 -22.47 -27.28 -11.70
C ASN A 428 -23.56 -28.13 -12.39
N LYS A 429 -24.37 -27.54 -13.27
CA LYS A 429 -25.48 -28.20 -13.97
C LYS A 429 -25.37 -27.99 -15.49
N PRO A 430 -24.35 -28.57 -16.15
CA PRO A 430 -24.08 -28.31 -17.56
C PRO A 430 -25.23 -28.74 -18.49
N GLN A 431 -25.86 -29.89 -18.24
CA GLN A 431 -26.97 -30.37 -19.06
C GLN A 431 -28.21 -29.47 -18.93
N GLU A 432 -28.53 -28.99 -17.73
CA GLU A 432 -29.65 -28.07 -17.50
C GLU A 432 -29.43 -26.73 -18.22
N ALA A 433 -28.19 -26.26 -18.29
CA ALA A 433 -27.85 -25.03 -19.01
C ALA A 433 -28.07 -25.17 -20.54
N VAL A 434 -27.85 -26.35 -21.13
CA VAL A 434 -28.16 -26.55 -22.56
C VAL A 434 -29.65 -26.76 -22.76
N ALA A 435 -30.32 -27.49 -21.86
CA ALA A 435 -31.75 -27.76 -21.98
C ALA A 435 -32.62 -26.50 -21.86
N ASN A 436 -32.20 -25.50 -21.06
CA ASN A 436 -33.00 -24.31 -20.78
C ASN A 436 -32.62 -23.08 -21.62
N ILE A 437 -31.58 -23.14 -22.46
CA ILE A 437 -31.09 -21.96 -23.19
C ILE A 437 -32.13 -21.41 -24.16
N GLN A 438 -32.84 -22.27 -24.88
CA GLN A 438 -33.85 -21.83 -25.86
C GLN A 438 -34.98 -21.05 -25.20
N ALA A 439 -35.49 -21.56 -24.07
CA ALA A 439 -36.55 -20.90 -23.31
C ALA A 439 -36.09 -19.53 -22.78
N TRP A 440 -34.84 -19.43 -22.32
CA TRP A 440 -34.26 -18.17 -21.86
C TRP A 440 -34.07 -17.16 -23.01
N LEU A 441 -33.63 -17.60 -24.19
CA LEU A 441 -33.52 -16.77 -25.38
C LEU A 441 -34.88 -16.21 -25.82
N ASP A 442 -35.92 -17.04 -25.78
CA ASP A 442 -37.28 -16.62 -26.14
C ASP A 442 -37.83 -15.57 -25.15
N GLU A 443 -37.54 -15.71 -23.85
CA GLU A 443 -37.89 -14.70 -22.84
C GLU A 443 -37.12 -13.38 -23.06
N ARG A 444 -35.81 -13.46 -23.31
CA ARG A 444 -34.96 -12.31 -23.63
C ARG A 444 -35.50 -11.53 -24.83
N ARG A 445 -35.90 -12.22 -25.90
CA ARG A 445 -36.44 -11.57 -27.12
C ARG A 445 -37.73 -10.79 -26.82
N LYS A 446 -38.61 -11.32 -25.96
CA LYS A 446 -39.84 -10.61 -25.53
C LYS A 446 -39.50 -9.33 -24.78
N VAL A 447 -38.60 -9.40 -23.80
CA VAL A 447 -38.16 -8.23 -23.03
C VAL A 447 -37.54 -7.16 -23.94
N HIS A 448 -36.73 -7.56 -24.93
CA HIS A 448 -36.17 -6.61 -25.90
C HIS A 448 -37.22 -5.99 -26.82
N GLN A 449 -38.28 -6.71 -27.17
CA GLN A 449 -39.40 -6.16 -27.97
C GLN A 449 -40.28 -5.20 -27.17
N GLU A 450 -40.37 -5.35 -25.84
CA GLU A 450 -41.13 -4.45 -24.96
C GLU A 450 -40.34 -3.18 -24.57
N SER A 451 -39.01 -3.21 -24.69
CA SER A 451 -38.10 -2.12 -24.29
C SER A 451 -37.70 -1.18 -25.43
N ASN A 452 -37.96 -1.55 -26.68
CA ASN A 452 -37.80 -0.74 -27.89
C ASN A 452 -39.15 -0.20 -28.35
#